data_AF-A0A817WQG6-F1
#
_entry.id   AF-A0A817WQG6-F1
#
_cell.length_a   1.000
_cell.length_b   1.000
_cell.length_c   1.000
_cell.angle_alpha   90.00
_cell.angle_beta   90.00
_cell.angle_gamma   90.00
#
_symmetry.space_group_name_H-M   'P 1'
#
loop_
_entity.id
_entity.type
_entity.pdbx_description
1 polymer ?
#
loop_
_entity_poly.entity_id
_entity_poly.type
_entity_poly.pdbx_seq_one_letter_code
_entity_poly.pdbx_strand_id
1 'polypeptide(L)'
;MEVNQSKDKKLFGSQVKVMVIGLVPITPEILHIFRIALDIMIIEVYGQTVSTGTVTSPYIMDLSFGTVDSSFMYVQIKLIDVPNTNNRSNNNHWNVCVREPTISEN
;
A
#
# COMPACT_ATOMS: atom_id res chain seq x y z
N MET A 1 10.12 -24.73 23.83
CA MET A 1 8.73 -24.28 23.65
C MET A 1 8.44 -24.31 22.16
N GLU A 2 7.81 -25.38 21.69
CA GLU A 2 7.33 -25.45 20.30
C GLU A 2 6.15 -24.48 20.17
N VAL A 3 6.37 -23.41 19.42
CA VAL A 3 5.31 -22.49 19.03
C VAL A 3 4.41 -23.27 18.07
N ASN A 4 3.28 -23.75 18.59
CA ASN A 4 2.22 -24.39 17.81
C ASN A 4 1.92 -23.51 16.59
N GLN A 5 2.23 -24.00 15.39
CA GLN A 5 1.91 -23.28 14.17
C GLN A 5 0.38 -23.12 14.08
N SER A 6 -0.07 -21.87 14.07
CA SER A 6 -1.47 -21.48 13.87
C SER A 6 -2.02 -22.18 12.63
N LYS A 7 -3.27 -22.66 12.70
CA LYS A 7 -3.95 -23.36 11.59
C LYS A 7 -3.86 -22.58 10.27
N ASP A 8 -3.80 -21.25 10.36
CA ASP A 8 -3.73 -20.33 9.23
C ASP A 8 -2.38 -20.41 8.49
N LYS A 9 -1.24 -20.60 9.17
CA LYS A 9 0.06 -20.82 8.52
C LYS A 9 0.11 -22.07 7.65
N LYS A 10 -0.66 -23.11 8.00
CA LYS A 10 -0.75 -24.34 7.19
C LYS A 10 -1.58 -24.15 5.92
N LEU A 11 -2.57 -23.26 5.94
CA LEU A 11 -3.42 -22.94 4.79
C LEU A 11 -2.63 -22.23 3.69
N PHE A 12 -1.80 -21.26 4.04
CA PHE A 12 -0.99 -20.49 3.07
C PHE A 12 0.32 -21.19 2.69
N GLY A 13 0.62 -22.34 3.27
CA GLY A 13 1.90 -23.02 3.13
C GLY A 13 2.95 -22.37 4.02
N SER A 14 3.59 -23.19 4.87
CA SER A 14 4.59 -22.77 5.88
C SER A 14 5.84 -22.03 5.36
N GLN A 15 5.90 -21.71 4.05
CA GLN A 15 7.02 -21.07 3.38
C GLN A 15 6.74 -19.65 2.90
N VAL A 16 5.51 -19.13 3.07
CA VAL A 16 5.22 -17.73 2.75
C VAL A 16 5.94 -16.84 3.76
N LYS A 17 6.76 -15.90 3.27
CA LYS A 17 7.52 -14.95 4.11
C LYS A 17 7.11 -13.50 3.87
N VAL A 18 6.54 -13.22 2.69
CA VAL A 18 6.18 -11.88 2.25
C VAL A 18 4.83 -11.93 1.54
N MET A 19 3.96 -10.99 1.88
CA MET A 19 2.70 -10.72 1.19
C MET A 19 2.73 -9.28 0.68
N VAL A 20 2.49 -9.10 -0.61
CA VAL A 20 2.41 -7.77 -1.24
C VAL A 20 0.96 -7.49 -1.59
N ILE A 21 0.46 -6.34 -1.20
CA ILE A 21 -0.93 -5.92 -1.39
C ILE A 21 -0.90 -4.62 -2.17
N GLY A 22 -1.43 -4.62 -3.39
CA GLY A 22 -1.63 -3.42 -4.17
C GLY A 22 -3.09 -3.25 -4.52
N LEU A 23 -3.56 -2.00 -4.61
CA LEU A 23 -4.83 -1.54 -5.21
C LEU A 23 -5.95 -1.14 -4.23
N VAL A 24 -6.07 -1.75 -3.05
CA VAL A 24 -7.18 -1.45 -2.12
C VAL A 24 -6.65 -1.20 -0.71
N PRO A 25 -6.97 -0.06 -0.07
CA PRO A 25 -6.52 0.21 1.30
C PRO A 25 -7.15 -0.79 2.26
N ILE A 26 -6.32 -1.47 3.05
CA ILE A 26 -6.76 -2.40 4.09
C ILE A 26 -6.59 -1.72 5.44
N THR A 27 -7.57 -1.90 6.33
CA THR A 27 -7.48 -1.35 7.69
C THR A 27 -6.25 -1.91 8.43
N PRO A 28 -5.47 -1.06 9.13
CA PRO A 28 -4.30 -1.49 9.91
C PRO A 28 -4.57 -2.67 10.86
N GLU A 29 -5.77 -2.73 11.43
CA GLU A 29 -6.22 -3.80 12.32
C GLU A 29 -6.18 -5.18 11.66
N ILE A 30 -6.66 -5.26 10.41
CA ILE A 30 -6.67 -6.51 9.63
C ILE A 30 -5.23 -6.92 9.30
N LEU A 31 -4.40 -5.96 8.87
CA LEU A 31 -2.99 -6.20 8.56
C LEU A 31 -2.21 -6.70 9.79
N HIS A 32 -2.50 -6.16 10.98
CA HIS A 32 -1.92 -6.64 12.22
C HIS A 32 -2.32 -8.08 12.55
N ILE A 33 -3.59 -8.44 12.38
CA ILE A 33 -4.07 -9.82 12.60
C ILE A 33 -3.34 -10.77 11.65
N PHE A 34 -3.27 -10.45 10.35
CA PHE A 34 -2.57 -11.29 9.38
C PHE A 34 -1.08 -11.45 9.69
N ARG A 35 -0.41 -10.36 10.07
CA ARG A 35 1.01 -10.40 10.42
C ARG A 35 1.27 -11.25 11.67
N ILE A 36 0.42 -11.16 12.70
CA ILE A 36 0.56 -11.99 13.90
C ILE A 36 0.22 -13.46 13.60
N ALA A 37 -0.86 -13.71 12.85
CA ALA A 37 -1.32 -15.06 12.55
C ALA A 37 -0.35 -15.82 11.63
N LEU A 38 0.22 -15.14 10.64
CA LEU A 38 1.06 -15.74 9.60
C LEU A 38 2.55 -15.51 9.80
N ASP A 39 2.97 -14.60 10.70
CA ASP A 39 4.38 -14.26 10.96
C ASP A 39 5.13 -13.90 9.68
N ILE A 40 4.46 -13.14 8.81
CA ILE A 40 4.97 -12.69 7.52
C ILE A 40 5.11 -11.18 7.48
N MET A 41 6.02 -10.72 6.63
CA MET A 41 6.08 -9.32 6.26
C MET A 41 4.93 -9.00 5.30
N ILE A 42 4.19 -7.94 5.59
CA ILE A 42 3.13 -7.44 4.70
C ILE A 42 3.57 -6.08 4.18
N ILE A 43 3.57 -5.94 2.86
CA ILE A 43 3.99 -4.74 2.13
C ILE A 43 2.75 -4.20 1.40
N GLU A 44 2.28 -3.03 1.82
CA GLU A 44 1.18 -2.33 1.16
C GLU A 44 1.77 -1.41 0.09
N VAL A 45 1.33 -1.53 -1.15
CA VAL A 45 1.82 -0.74 -2.27
C VAL A 45 0.68 0.02 -2.91
N TYR A 46 0.84 1.33 -3.09
CA TYR A 46 -0.14 2.12 -3.82
C TYR A 46 0.23 2.16 -5.30
N GLY A 47 -0.72 1.82 -6.16
CA GLY A 47 -0.59 1.89 -7.62
C GLY A 47 -1.94 2.22 -8.24
N GLN A 48 -1.90 2.75 -9.46
CA GLN A 48 -3.10 3.01 -10.27
C GLN A 48 -3.06 2.14 -11.52
N THR A 49 -4.20 1.77 -12.08
CA THR A 49 -4.25 0.92 -13.29
C THR A 49 -3.57 1.54 -14.52
N VAL A 50 -3.46 2.87 -14.54
CA VAL A 50 -2.77 3.66 -15.59
C VAL A 50 -1.27 3.77 -15.36
N SER A 51 -0.82 3.48 -14.15
CA SER A 51 0.60 3.29 -13.83
C SER A 51 0.92 1.84 -14.17
N THR A 52 1.93 1.62 -15.01
CA THR A 52 2.40 0.25 -15.33
C THR A 52 3.02 -0.45 -14.10
N GLY A 53 3.06 0.20 -12.94
CA GLY A 53 3.62 -0.35 -11.71
C GLY A 53 3.09 0.29 -10.42
N THR A 54 3.94 0.25 -9.40
CA THR A 54 3.66 0.81 -8.08
C THR A 54 4.17 2.25 -8.01
N VAL A 55 3.35 3.15 -7.46
CA VAL A 55 3.62 4.57 -7.27
C VAL A 55 4.33 4.82 -5.93
N THR A 56 3.88 4.17 -4.85
CA THR A 56 4.52 4.24 -3.52
C THR A 56 4.69 2.86 -2.91
N SER A 57 5.81 2.66 -2.20
CA SER A 57 6.10 1.43 -1.46
C SER A 57 6.75 1.78 -0.12
N PRO A 58 6.42 1.05 0.96
CA PRO A 58 7.11 1.18 2.22
C PRO A 58 8.55 0.75 2.03
N TYR A 59 9.42 1.34 2.84
CA TYR A 59 10.74 0.77 3.02
C TYR A 59 10.56 -0.63 3.62
N ILE A 60 11.33 -1.63 3.18
CA ILE A 60 11.17 -3.03 3.60
C ILE A 60 11.26 -3.21 5.13
N MET A 61 11.92 -2.28 5.84
CA MET A 61 11.98 -2.27 7.31
C MET A 61 10.96 -1.36 7.98
N ASP A 62 10.26 -0.51 7.22
CA ASP A 62 9.13 0.24 7.74
C ASP A 62 7.89 -0.66 7.68
N LEU A 63 7.31 -0.85 8.86
CA LEU A 63 6.27 -1.83 9.14
C LEU A 63 5.01 -1.14 9.68
N SER A 64 4.94 0.17 9.47
CA SER A 64 3.81 1.04 9.78
C SER A 64 2.69 0.80 8.77
N PHE A 65 1.44 0.76 9.24
CA PHE A 65 0.27 0.54 8.37
C PHE A 65 -0.60 1.80 8.33
N GLY A 66 -1.34 1.99 7.23
CA GLY A 66 -2.32 3.07 7.08
C GLY A 66 -1.74 4.44 6.73
N THR A 67 -0.46 4.51 6.35
CA THR A 67 0.17 5.72 5.80
C THR A 67 0.52 5.50 4.34
N VAL A 68 0.46 6.56 3.52
CA VAL A 68 0.99 6.50 2.14
C VAL A 68 2.50 6.60 2.21
N ASP A 69 3.16 5.51 1.86
CA ASP A 69 4.61 5.38 1.93
C ASP A 69 5.37 6.29 0.96
N SER A 70 6.70 6.26 1.04
CA SER A 70 7.56 7.02 0.15
C SER A 70 7.33 6.65 -1.32
N SER A 71 7.34 7.67 -2.18
CA SER A 71 7.35 7.49 -3.63
C SER A 71 8.69 6.89 -4.10
N PHE A 72 8.65 6.14 -5.20
CA PHE A 72 9.86 5.69 -5.88
C PHE A 72 10.62 6.89 -6.47
N MET A 73 11.95 6.75 -6.64
CA MET A 73 12.84 7.84 -7.09
C MET A 73 12.43 8.50 -8.42
N TYR A 74 11.73 7.77 -9.28
CA TYR A 74 11.28 8.24 -10.61
C TYR A 74 9.83 8.74 -10.61
N VAL A 75 9.17 8.77 -9.44
CA VAL A 75 7.76 9.12 -9.28
C VAL A 75 7.65 10.50 -8.64
N GLN A 76 6.89 11.39 -9.27
CA GLN A 76 6.53 12.70 -8.72
C GLN A 76 5.05 12.69 -8.35
N ILE A 77 4.75 12.95 -7.08
CA ILE A 77 3.37 13.03 -6.57
C ILE A 77 3.05 14.48 -6.21
N LYS A 78 1.88 14.96 -6.63
CA LYS A 78 1.35 16.27 -6.27
C LYS A 78 -0.10 16.15 -5.84
N LEU A 79 -0.45 16.75 -4.72
CA LEU A 79 -1.84 16.97 -4.32
C LEU A 79 -2.40 18.18 -5.06
N ILE A 80 -3.52 18.00 -5.75
CA ILE A 80 -4.22 19.07 -6.48
C ILE A 80 -5.63 19.24 -5.91
N ASP A 81 -6.18 20.45 -6.02
CA ASP A 81 -7.57 20.71 -5.64
C ASP A 81 -8.54 19.84 -6.46
N VAL A 82 -9.66 19.45 -5.85
CA VAL A 82 -10.73 18.70 -6.53
C VAL A 82 -11.46 19.63 -7.51
N PRO A 83 -11.37 19.41 -8.84
CA PRO A 83 -12.07 20.24 -9.81
C PRO A 83 -13.59 20.16 -9.58
N ASN A 84 -14.28 21.29 -9.71
CA ASN A 84 -15.74 21.45 -9.49
C ASN A 84 -16.26 21.51 -8.04
N THR A 85 -15.39 21.58 -7.03
CA THR A 85 -15.83 21.99 -5.69
C THR A 85 -15.53 23.47 -5.50
N ASN A 86 -16.57 24.33 -5.39
CA ASN A 86 -16.41 25.76 -5.10
C ASN A 86 -15.88 26.02 -3.66
N ASN A 87 -15.45 24.96 -2.97
CA ASN A 87 -14.88 24.96 -1.64
C ASN A 87 -13.39 24.65 -1.78
N ARG A 88 -12.61 25.67 -2.12
CA ARG A 88 -11.15 25.61 -2.12
C ARG A 88 -10.68 25.09 -0.76
N SER A 89 -10.03 23.92 -0.75
CA SER A 89 -9.26 23.32 0.35
C SER A 89 -9.91 23.12 1.74
N ASN A 90 -11.17 23.51 1.98
CA ASN A 90 -11.69 23.60 3.36
C ASN A 90 -12.14 22.26 4.00
N ASN A 91 -12.21 21.19 3.20
CA ASN A 91 -12.69 19.88 3.65
C ASN A 91 -11.59 18.79 3.70
N ASN A 92 -10.29 19.15 3.68
CA ASN A 92 -9.19 18.17 3.66
C ASN A 92 -9.24 17.15 2.50
N HIS A 93 -9.95 17.45 1.42
CA HIS A 93 -10.04 16.59 0.23
C HIS A 93 -9.13 17.13 -0.87
N TRP A 94 -8.29 16.24 -1.41
CA TRP A 94 -7.34 16.56 -2.47
C TRP A 94 -7.31 15.40 -3.46
N ASN A 95 -7.11 15.70 -4.72
CA ASN A 95 -6.85 14.70 -5.74
C ASN A 95 -5.35 14.42 -5.79
N VAL A 96 -4.99 13.15 -5.90
CA VAL A 96 -3.59 12.72 -6.06
C VAL A 96 -3.26 12.72 -7.55
N CYS A 97 -2.26 13.50 -7.95
CA CYS A 97 -1.71 13.52 -9.30
C CYS A 97 -0.31 12.88 -9.29
N VAL A 98 -0.08 11.94 -10.20
CA VAL A 98 1.17 11.17 -10.30
C VAL A 98 1.79 11.40 -11.67
N ARG A 99 3.09 11.68 -11.70
CA ARG A 99 3.92 11.72 -12.91
C ARG A 99 5.07 10.75 -12.76
N GLU A 100 5.20 9.84 -13.70
CA GLU A 100 6.25 8.83 -13.75
C GLU A 100 6.49 8.40 -15.21
N PRO A 101 7.67 7.86 -15.55
CA PRO A 101 8.01 7.43 -16.91
C PRO A 101 7.26 6.16 -17.35
N THR A 102 6.56 5.48 -16.43
CA THR A 102 5.85 4.21 -16.65
C THR A 102 4.35 4.37 -16.84
N ILE A 103 3.83 5.59 -16.98
CA ILE A 103 2.41 5.82 -17.30
C ILE A 103 2.13 5.21 -18.67
N SER A 104 1.08 4.40 -18.80
CA SER A 104 0.70 3.85 -20.11
C SER A 104 0.28 5.00 -21.03
N GLU A 105 0.97 5.17 -22.15
CA GLU A 105 0.47 6.03 -23.23
C GLU A 105 -0.78 5.38 -23.84
N ASN A 106 -1.86 6.15 -23.95
CA ASN A 106 -3.11 5.75 -24.58
C ASN A 106 -3.31 6.54 -25.88
#